data_AF-A0A2D7S280-F1
#
_entry.id   AF-A0A2D7S280-F1
#
_cell.length_a   1.000
_cell.length_b   1.000
_cell.length_c   1.000
_cell.angle_alpha   90.00
_cell.angle_beta   90.00
_cell.angle_gamma   90.00
#
_symmetry.space_group_name_H-M   'P 1'
#
loop_
_entity.id
_entity.type
_entity.pdbx_description
1 polymer ?
#
loop_
_entity_poly.entity_id
_entity_poly.type
_entity_poly.pdbx_seq_one_letter_code
_entity_poly.pdbx_strand_id
1 'polypeptide(L)' 'MFGLFKKKTEKEKLLILYNKKKKEAFELSKIDRRKSDEKEKEASDILQQIDRIEKSSINNLSKK' A
#
# COMPACT_ATOMS: atom_id res chain seq x y z
N MET A 1 11.85 21.23 16.73
CA MET A 1 12.52 19.92 16.56
C MET A 1 11.94 19.24 15.32
N PHE A 2 12.31 19.69 14.12
CA PHE A 2 11.83 19.16 12.83
C PHE A 2 13.03 19.10 11.89
N GLY A 3 13.63 17.91 11.77
CA GLY A 3 14.94 17.75 11.15
C GLY A 3 15.08 16.57 10.19
N LEU A 4 14.01 15.90 9.76
CA LEU A 4 14.10 14.77 8.84
C LEU A 4 12.95 14.74 7.84
N PHE A 5 12.93 15.66 6.86
CA PHE A 5 12.16 15.45 5.63
C PHE A 5 12.88 14.41 4.76
N LYS A 6 12.91 13.14 5.20
CA LYS A 6 13.22 12.03 4.31
C LYS A 6 12.11 11.97 3.27
N LYS A 7 12.48 11.99 1.98
CA LYS A 7 11.53 11.71 0.90
C LYS A 7 10.90 10.36 1.20
N LYS A 8 9.57 10.31 1.26
CA LYS A 8 8.86 9.03 1.44
C LYS A 8 9.32 8.08 0.35
N THR A 9 9.81 6.93 0.77
CA THR A 9 10.16 5.85 -0.13
C THR A 9 8.91 5.40 -0.89
N GLU A 10 9.10 4.80 -2.05
CA GLU A 10 7.99 4.33 -2.88
C GLU A 10 7.12 3.31 -2.12
N LYS A 11 7.76 2.43 -1.33
CA LYS A 11 7.09 1.51 -0.40
C LYS A 11 6.23 2.25 0.63
N GLU A 12 6.75 3.31 1.26
CA GLU A 12 5.97 4.10 2.23
C GLU A 12 4.77 4.79 1.58
N LYS A 13 4.91 5.31 0.36
CA LYS A 13 3.80 5.93 -0.37
C LYS A 13 2.69 4.90 -0.65
N LEU A 14 3.07 3.70 -1.09
CA LEU A 14 2.13 2.61 -1.33
C LEU A 14 1.47 2.11 -0.04
N LEU A 15 2.21 2.00 1.07
CA LEU A 15 1.64 1.65 2.37
C LEU A 15 0.62 2.67 2.87
N ILE A 16 0.86 3.96 2.64
CA ILE A 16 -0.10 5.02 2.97
C ILE A 16 -1.37 4.88 2.11
N LEU A 17 -1.20 4.64 0.81
CA LEU A 17 -2.33 4.41 -0.11
C LEU A 17 -3.14 3.19 0.30
N TYR A 18 -2.49 2.08 0.61
CA TYR A 18 -3.12 0.86 1.11
C TYR A 18 -3.98 1.13 2.35
N ASN A 19 -3.41 1.78 3.37
CA ASN A 19 -4.15 2.10 4.59
C ASN A 19 -5.35 3.02 4.32
N LYS A 20 -5.18 3.99 3.41
CA LYS A 20 -6.28 4.87 3.00
C LYS A 20 -7.41 4.06 2.35
N LYS A 21 -7.08 3.19 1.39
CA LYS A 21 -8.06 2.34 0.68
C LYS A 21 -8.76 1.35 1.62
N LYS A 22 -8.03 0.77 2.57
CA LYS A 22 -8.59 -0.13 3.58
C LYS A 22 -9.56 0.60 4.53
N LYS A 23 -9.24 1.83 4.91
CA LYS A 23 -10.15 2.68 5.70
C LYS A 23 -11.40 3.05 4.90
N GLU A 24 -11.24 3.42 3.63
CA GLU A 24 -12.37 3.69 2.73
C GLU A 24 -13.26 2.44 2.56
N ALA A 25 -12.67 1.25 2.38
CA ALA A 25 -13.40 -0.01 2.30
C ALA A 25 -14.21 -0.29 3.57
N PHE A 26 -13.64 -0.04 4.75
CA PHE A 26 -14.33 -0.22 6.03
C PHE A 26 -15.48 0.78 6.24
N GLU A 27 -15.31 2.03 5.85
CA GLU A 27 -16.43 2.99 5.91
C GLU A 27 -17.51 2.65 4.89
N LEU A 28 -17.13 2.17 3.70
CA LEU A 28 -18.07 1.69 2.69
C LEU A 28 -18.75 0.39 3.10
N SER A 29 -18.15 -0.49 3.89
CA SER A 29 -18.81 -1.75 4.31
C SER A 29 -20.08 -1.50 5.12
N LYS A 30 -20.15 -0.35 5.79
CA LYS A 30 -21.34 0.12 6.54
C LYS A 30 -22.45 0.66 5.65
N ILE A 31 -22.14 1.05 4.41
CA ILE A 31 -23.05 1.79 3.51
C ILE A 31 -23.37 0.97 2.25
N ASP A 32 -22.35 0.45 1.59
CA ASP A 32 -22.41 -0.24 0.30
C ASP A 32 -21.35 -1.35 0.22
N ARG A 33 -21.81 -2.60 0.39
CA ARG A 33 -20.95 -3.78 0.41
C ARG A 33 -20.22 -4.01 -0.90
N ARG A 34 -20.83 -3.66 -2.05
CA ARG A 34 -20.18 -3.87 -3.36
C ARG A 34 -19.00 -2.93 -3.54
N LYS A 35 -19.17 -1.66 -3.18
CA LYS A 35 -18.08 -0.68 -3.22
C LYS A 35 -16.99 -1.00 -2.20
N SER A 36 -17.36 -1.57 -1.05
CA SER A 36 -16.40 -2.07 -0.07
C SER A 36 -15.52 -3.17 -0.67
N ASP A 37 -16.13 -4.19 -1.28
CA ASP A 37 -15.43 -5.31 -1.93
C ASP A 37 -14.46 -4.80 -3.03
N GLU A 38 -14.87 -3.79 -3.82
CA GLU A 38 -14.02 -3.14 -4.83
C GLU A 38 -12.79 -2.45 -4.21
N LYS A 39 -12.97 -1.69 -3.12
CA LYS A 39 -11.86 -1.00 -2.44
C LYS A 39 -10.92 -1.95 -1.72
N GLU A 40 -11.44 -3.06 -1.21
CA GLU A 40 -10.63 -4.11 -0.60
C GLU A 40 -9.75 -4.81 -1.64
N LYS A 41 -10.27 -5.02 -2.86
CA LYS A 41 -9.47 -5.47 -4.01
C LYS A 41 -8.39 -4.47 -4.39
N GLU A 42 -8.71 -3.17 -4.51
CA GLU A 42 -7.70 -2.12 -4.77
C GLU A 42 -6.59 -2.13 -3.71
N ALA A 43 -6.93 -2.35 -2.43
CA ALA A 43 -5.96 -2.46 -1.35
C ALA A 43 -5.06 -3.71 -1.50
N SER A 44 -5.64 -4.85 -1.88
CA SER A 44 -4.89 -6.08 -2.16
C SER A 44 -3.88 -5.89 -3.31
N ASP A 45 -4.30 -5.22 -4.39
CA ASP A 45 -3.43 -4.94 -5.53
C ASP A 45 -2.23 -4.06 -5.14
N ILE A 46 -2.42 -3.10 -4.22
CA ILE A 46 -1.33 -2.27 -3.67
C ILE A 46 -0.34 -3.11 -2.85
N LEU A 47 -0.83 -4.08 -2.05
CA LEU A 47 0.05 -5.00 -1.32
C LEU A 47 0.91 -5.82 -2.29
N GLN A 48 0.34 -6.32 -3.38
CA GLN A 48 1.12 -7.03 -4.40
C GLN A 48 2.19 -6.14 -5.04
N GLN A 49 1.92 -4.84 -5.24
CA GLN A 49 2.93 -3.90 -5.74
C GLN A 49 4.07 -3.71 -4.74
N ILE A 50 3.75 -3.61 -3.44
CA ILE A 50 4.75 -3.52 -2.38
C ILE A 50 5.63 -4.78 -2.36
N ASP A 51 5.02 -5.97 -2.44
CA ASP A 51 5.74 -7.24 -2.47
C ASP A 51 6.64 -7.36 -3.69
N ARG A 52 6.21 -6.87 -4.86
CA ARG A 52 7.05 -6.82 -6.07
C ARG A 52 8.24 -5.90 -5.90
N ILE A 53 8.06 -4.72 -5.30
CA ILE A 53 9.15 -3.78 -5.01
C ILE A 53 10.14 -4.41 -4.02
N GLU A 54 9.63 -5.10 -3.01
CA GLU A 54 10.45 -5.77 -1.99
C GLU A 54 11.23 -6.95 -2.57
N LYS A 55 10.58 -7.82 -3.36
CA LYS A 55 11.25 -8.91 -4.10
C LYS A 55 12.27 -8.39 -5.10
N SER A 56 11.95 -7.32 -5.84
CA SER A 56 12.88 -6.66 -6.75
C SER A 56 14.10 -6.13 -5.99
N SER A 57 13.88 -5.49 -4.84
CA SER A 57 14.97 -5.00 -3.99
C SER A 57 15.85 -6.15 -3.50
N ILE A 58 15.27 -7.27 -3.04
CA ILE A 58 16.00 -8.44 -2.53
C ILE A 58 16.80 -9.16 -3.63
N ASN A 59 16.22 -9.35 -4.82
CA ASN A 59 16.88 -10.01 -5.95
C ASN A 59 18.12 -9.24 -6.44
N ASN A 60 18.16 -7.92 -6.25
CA ASN A 60 19.32 -7.11 -6.57
C ASN A 60 20.44 -7.22 -5.53
N LEU A 61 20.15 -7.60 -4.28
CA LEU A 61 21.16 -7.84 -3.25
C LEU A 61 21.79 -9.25 -3.34
N SER A 62 21.07 -10.24 -3.87
CA SER A 62 21.57 -11.62 -4.00
C SER A 62 22.55 -11.82 -5.17
N LYS A 63 22.70 -10.84 -6.07
CA LYS A 63 23.54 -10.92 -7.27
C LYS A 63 24.92 -10.25 -7.13
N LYS A 64 25.30 -9.81 -5.93
CA LYS A 64 26.56 -9.13 -5.66
C LYS A 64 27.46 -10.00 -4.78
#